data_AF-A0A9X3P838-F1
#
_entry.id   AF-A0A9X3P838-F1
#
_cell.length_a   1.000
_cell.length_b   1.000
_cell.length_c   1.000
_cell.angle_alpha   90.00
_cell.angle_beta   90.00
_cell.angle_gamma   90.00
#
_symmetry.space_group_name_H-M   'P 1'
#
loop_
_entity.id
_entity.type
_entity.pdbx_description
1 polymer ?
#
loop_
_entity_poly.entity_id
_entity_poly.type
_entity_poly.pdbx_seq_one_letter_code
_entity_poly.pdbx_strand_id
1 'polypeptide(L)'
;MPDGYPDPEVVGWARTEDLEFAGLHIRMTITPGDRIVQLWELADGHPVRWLGNVFRVESEPPVLKLNYRYESQFNRTQRDVVARTGAKFWKG
;
A
#
# COMPACT_ATOMS: atom_id res chain seq x y z
N MET A 1 -13.81 10.23 -3.65
CA MET A 1 -12.73 9.29 -3.32
C MET A 1 -12.77 8.14 -4.30
N PRO A 2 -11.63 7.56 -4.69
CA PRO A 2 -11.61 6.38 -5.56
C PRO A 2 -12.27 5.19 -4.86
N ASP A 3 -13.00 4.38 -5.62
CA ASP A 3 -13.70 3.21 -5.09
C ASP A 3 -12.71 2.27 -4.37
N GLY A 4 -13.09 1.84 -3.17
CA GLY A 4 -12.30 0.91 -2.36
C GLY A 4 -11.18 1.52 -1.52
N TYR A 5 -10.96 2.84 -1.57
CA TYR A 5 -10.12 3.50 -0.56
C TYR A 5 -10.85 3.44 0.80
N PRO A 6 -10.18 3.00 1.88
CA PRO A 6 -10.83 2.87 3.18
C PRO A 6 -11.23 4.25 3.70
N ASP A 7 -12.55 4.46 3.83
CA ASP A 7 -13.10 5.66 4.43
C ASP A 7 -13.14 5.50 5.96
N PRO A 8 -12.36 6.29 6.73
CA PRO A 8 -12.33 6.19 8.18
C PRO A 8 -13.71 6.32 8.83
N GLU A 9 -14.64 7.06 8.21
CA GLU A 9 -16.01 7.23 8.71
C GLU A 9 -16.83 5.93 8.60
N VAL A 10 -16.47 5.04 7.67
CA VAL A 10 -17.16 3.77 7.41
C VAL A 10 -16.47 2.61 8.13
N VAL A 11 -15.14 2.56 8.13
CA VAL A 11 -14.36 1.43 8.71
C VAL A 11 -13.97 1.65 10.18
N GLY A 12 -14.26 2.82 10.75
CA GLY A 12 -14.05 3.13 12.16
C GLY A 12 -12.59 3.40 12.55
N TRP A 13 -11.62 2.74 11.91
CA TRP A 13 -10.21 3.15 11.92
C TRP A 13 -9.41 2.51 10.77
N ALA A 14 -8.44 3.24 10.24
CA ALA A 14 -7.42 2.74 9.31
C ALA A 14 -6.05 3.26 9.75
N ARG A 15 -5.05 2.39 9.88
CA ARG A 15 -3.65 2.85 10.04
C ARG A 15 -3.14 3.28 8.67
N THR A 16 -2.45 4.42 8.62
CA THR A 16 -1.89 4.96 7.38
C THR A 16 -0.43 5.38 7.56
N GLU A 17 0.35 5.28 6.49
CA GLU A 17 1.73 5.78 6.40
C GLU A 17 1.95 6.26 4.98
N ASP A 18 2.49 7.48 4.85
CA ASP A 18 2.78 8.10 3.57
C ASP A 18 4.27 7.98 3.26
N LEU A 19 4.59 7.74 1.99
CA LEU A 19 5.95 7.57 1.49
C LEU A 19 6.08 8.24 0.13
N GLU A 20 7.11 9.06 -0.05
CA GLU A 20 7.57 9.45 -1.38
C GLU A 20 8.52 8.39 -1.93
N PHE A 21 8.18 7.80 -3.07
CA PHE A 21 8.98 6.74 -3.66
C PHE A 21 8.82 6.66 -5.18
N ALA A 22 9.94 6.59 -5.89
CA ALA A 22 9.98 6.52 -7.36
C ALA A 22 9.18 7.64 -8.05
N GLY A 23 9.15 8.85 -7.46
CA GLY A 23 8.40 10.00 -7.98
C GLY A 23 6.89 9.95 -7.71
N LEU A 24 6.42 8.97 -6.92
CA LEU A 24 5.04 8.85 -6.49
C LEU A 24 4.92 9.21 -5.01
N HIS A 25 3.83 9.88 -4.66
CA HIS A 25 3.40 9.99 -3.27
C HIS A 25 2.45 8.83 -2.99
N ILE A 26 2.83 7.93 -2.08
CA ILE A 26 2.14 6.66 -1.82
C ILE A 26 1.61 6.67 -0.39
N ARG A 27 0.31 6.46 -0.23
CA ARG A 27 -0.30 6.13 1.07
C ARG A 27 -0.50 4.63 1.18
N MET A 28 0.05 4.06 2.25
CA MET A 28 -0.24 2.70 2.68
C MET A 28 -1.42 2.72 3.64
N THR A 29 -2.39 1.82 3.46
CA THR A 29 -3.55 1.69 4.35
C THR A 29 -3.75 0.25 4.78
N ILE A 30 -4.07 0.03 6.05
CA ILE A 30 -4.51 -1.29 6.55
C ILE A 30 -5.78 -1.16 7.36
N THR A 31 -6.73 -2.03 7.04
CA THR A 31 -7.96 -2.21 7.80
C THR A 31 -7.69 -3.14 8.99
N PRO A 32 -8.28 -2.87 10.15
CA PRO A 32 -8.19 -3.70 11.35
C PRO A 32 -8.57 -5.14 11.11
N GLY A 33 -7.71 -6.08 11.50
CA GLY A 33 -7.97 -7.51 11.30
C GLY A 33 -7.67 -8.01 9.87
N ASP A 34 -7.44 -7.11 8.92
CA ASP A 34 -6.97 -7.50 7.59
C ASP A 34 -5.48 -7.85 7.61
N ARG A 35 -5.09 -8.71 6.67
CA ARG A 35 -3.70 -9.12 6.44
C ARG A 35 -3.08 -8.49 5.19
N ILE A 36 -3.76 -7.48 4.65
CA ILE A 36 -3.43 -6.86 3.38
C ILE A 36 -3.23 -5.36 3.64
N VAL A 37 -2.06 -4.85 3.23
CA VAL A 37 -1.82 -3.42 3.16
C VAL A 37 -2.10 -2.98 1.73
N GLN A 38 -3.00 -2.02 1.55
CA GLN A 38 -3.27 -1.44 0.24
C GLN A 38 -2.35 -0.24 0.02
N LEU A 39 -1.98 -0.01 -1.24
CA LEU A 39 -1.13 1.08 -1.67
C LEU A 39 -1.93 2.02 -2.57
N TRP A 40 -1.85 3.31 -2.31
CA TRP A 40 -2.60 4.34 -3.02
C TRP A 40 -1.68 5.47 -3.46
N GLU A 41 -1.77 5.85 -4.73
CA GLU A 41 -1.14 7.08 -5.22
C GLU A 41 -1.95 8.27 -4.71
N LEU A 42 -1.22 9.28 -4.21
CA LEU A 42 -1.78 10.54 -3.78
C LEU A 42 -1.46 11.64 -4.80
N ALA A 43 -2.42 12.54 -5.02
CA ALA A 43 -2.19 13.86 -5.58
C ALA A 43 -2.71 14.89 -4.57
N ASP A 44 -1.87 15.86 -4.21
CA ASP A 44 -2.21 16.89 -3.22
C ASP A 44 -2.75 16.33 -1.90
N GLY A 45 -2.20 15.19 -1.46
CA GLY A 45 -2.60 14.51 -0.21
C GLY A 45 -3.87 13.66 -0.30
N HIS A 46 -4.53 13.64 -1.46
CA HIS A 46 -5.75 12.88 -1.70
C HIS A 46 -5.50 11.62 -2.54
N PRO A 47 -6.11 10.48 -2.19
CA PRO A 47 -5.97 9.27 -2.98
C PRO A 47 -6.59 9.47 -4.36
N VAL A 48 -5.81 9.22 -5.40
CA VAL A 48 -6.27 9.33 -6.80
C VAL A 48 -6.28 7.99 -7.52
N ARG A 49 -5.47 7.02 -7.07
CA ARG A 49 -5.41 5.72 -7.73
C ARG A 49 -4.95 4.61 -6.79
N TRP A 50 -5.53 3.43 -6.93
CA TRP A 50 -5.03 2.21 -6.31
C TRP A 50 -3.76 1.72 -7.04
N LEU A 51 -2.68 1.44 -6.32
CA LEU A 51 -1.42 0.96 -6.86
C LEU A 51 -1.31 -0.57 -6.79
N GLY A 52 -1.76 -1.15 -5.68
CA GLY A 52 -1.55 -2.57 -5.41
C GLY A 52 -1.71 -2.94 -3.94
N ASN A 53 -1.28 -4.14 -3.62
CA ASN A 53 -1.39 -4.75 -2.30
C ASN A 53 -0.05 -5.35 -1.86
N VAL A 54 0.26 -5.19 -0.57
CA VAL A 54 1.29 -5.97 0.13
C VAL A 54 0.59 -7.02 0.97
N PHE A 55 0.94 -8.29 0.76
CA PHE A 55 0.35 -9.44 1.46
C PHE A 55 1.31 -9.97 2.52
N ARG A 56 0.78 -10.23 3.72
CA ARG A 56 1.47 -11.03 4.73
C ARG A 56 1.19 -12.50 4.45
N VAL A 57 1.98 -13.09 3.58
CA VAL A 57 2.15 -14.54 3.59
C VAL A 57 3.21 -14.82 4.66
N GLU A 58 3.10 -15.90 5.44
CA GLU A 58 4.11 -16.31 6.43
C GLU A 58 5.45 -16.74 5.78
N SER A 59 5.75 -16.23 4.58
CA SER A 59 6.97 -16.38 3.83
C SER A 59 7.75 -15.06 3.87
N GLU A 60 9.04 -15.12 4.17
CA GLU A 60 9.96 -14.02 3.94
C GLU A 60 10.63 -14.23 2.57
N PRO A 61 10.62 -13.23 1.65
CA PRO A 61 10.14 -11.86 1.80
C PRO A 61 8.61 -11.69 1.62
N PRO A 62 8.02 -10.60 2.15
CA PRO A 62 6.61 -10.24 1.92
C PRO A 62 6.30 -10.07 0.43
N VAL A 63 5.05 -10.34 0.04
CA VAL A 63 4.65 -10.36 -1.37
C VAL A 63 3.98 -9.04 -1.75
N LEU A 64 4.52 -8.35 -2.76
CA LEU A 64 3.91 -7.18 -3.39
C LEU A 64 3.25 -7.57 -4.72
N LYS A 65 1.95 -7.29 -4.86
CA LYS A 65 1.26 -7.33 -6.15
C LYS A 65 0.85 -5.92 -6.55
N LEU A 66 1.35 -5.44 -7.68
CA LEU A 66 0.96 -4.17 -8.24
C LEU A 66 -0.12 -4.40 -9.32
N ASN A 67 -0.88 -3.36 -9.63
CA ASN A 67 -1.71 -3.42 -10.83
C ASN A 67 -0.84 -3.34 -12.10
N TYR A 68 -1.41 -3.73 -13.25
CA TYR A 68 -0.71 -3.82 -14.53
C TYR A 68 0.09 -2.57 -14.92
N ARG A 69 -0.38 -1.37 -14.55
CA ARG A 69 0.28 -0.10 -14.87
C ARG A 69 1.60 0.07 -14.11
N TYR A 70 1.64 -0.33 -12.84
CA TYR A 70 2.82 -0.13 -11.98
C TYR A 70 3.75 -1.34 -11.96
N GLU A 71 3.27 -2.51 -12.39
CA GLU A 71 4.10 -3.72 -12.56
C GLU A 71 5.35 -3.46 -13.41
N SER A 72 5.24 -2.62 -14.44
CA SER A 72 6.36 -2.24 -15.33
C SER A 72 7.19 -1.04 -14.85
N GLN A 73 6.70 -0.28 -13.86
CA GLN A 73 7.35 0.95 -13.40
C GLN A 73 8.31 0.71 -12.23
N PHE A 74 8.10 -0.37 -11.48
CA PHE A 74 8.93 -0.71 -10.33
C PHE A 74 9.91 -1.81 -10.70
N ASN A 75 11.21 -1.53 -10.56
CA ASN A 75 12.23 -2.56 -10.63
C ASN A 75 12.19 -3.48 -9.40
N ARG A 76 12.89 -4.62 -9.45
CA ARG A 76 12.88 -5.61 -8.36
C ARG A 76 13.25 -5.01 -6.99
N THR A 77 14.32 -4.22 -6.93
CA THR A 77 14.76 -3.58 -5.68
C THR A 77 13.70 -2.64 -5.12
N GLN A 78 13.05 -1.86 -5.99
CA GLN A 78 11.97 -0.96 -5.62
C GLN A 78 10.76 -1.74 -5.06
N ARG A 79 10.41 -2.86 -5.67
CA ARG A 79 9.34 -3.74 -5.19
C ARG A 79 9.66 -4.32 -3.81
N ASP A 80 10.89 -4.78 -3.60
CA ASP A 80 11.33 -5.32 -2.32
C ASP A 80 11.28 -4.27 -1.19
N VAL A 81 11.66 -3.02 -1.48
CA VAL A 81 11.55 -1.91 -0.52
C VAL A 81 10.10 -1.65 -0.12
N VAL A 82 9.20 -1.50 -1.10
CA VAL A 82 7.77 -1.25 -0.83
C VAL A 82 7.14 -2.41 -0.06
N ALA A 83 7.47 -3.66 -0.43
CA ALA A 83 6.96 -4.84 0.27
C ALA A 83 7.41 -4.88 1.73
N ARG A 84 8.68 -4.56 2.01
CA ARG A 84 9.22 -4.51 3.38
C ARG A 84 8.65 -3.37 4.20
N THR A 85 8.42 -2.20 3.60
CA THR A 85 7.77 -1.07 4.27
C THR A 85 6.34 -1.42 4.66
N GLY A 86 5.53 -1.92 3.71
CA GLY A 86 4.17 -2.37 4.00
C GLY A 86 4.13 -3.44 5.10
N ALA A 87 5.13 -4.34 5.13
CA ALA A 87 5.17 -5.39 6.13
C ALA A 87 5.35 -4.90 7.59
N LYS A 88 5.83 -3.67 7.79
CA LYS A 88 5.96 -3.07 9.14
C LYS A 88 4.60 -2.84 9.80
N PHE A 89 3.55 -2.61 9.02
CA PHE A 89 2.18 -2.44 9.54
C PHE A 89 1.69 -3.63 10.36
N TRP A 90 2.27 -4.81 10.16
CA TRP A 90 1.91 -6.02 10.90
C TRP A 90 2.77 -6.31 12.13
N LYS A 91 3.81 -5.51 12.39
CA LYS A 91 4.73 -5.69 13.55
C LYS A 91 4.38 -4.77 14.74
N GLY A 92 3.18 -4.21 14.80
CA GLY A 92 2.69 -3.42 15.94
C GLY A 92 1.24 -3.69 16.27
#